data_AF-B8Y628-F1
#
_entry.id   AF-B8Y628-F1
#
_cell.length_a   1.000
_cell.length_b   1.000
_cell.length_c   1.000
_cell.angle_alpha   90.00
_cell.angle_beta   90.00
_cell.angle_gamma   90.00
#
_symmetry.space_group_name_H-M   'P 1'
#
loop_
_entity.id
_entity.type
_entity.pdbx_description
1 polymer ?
#
loop_
_entity_poly.entity_id
_entity_poly.type
_entity_poly.pdbx_seq_one_letter_code
_entity_poly.pdbx_strand_id
1 'polypeptide(L)' 'LDVWDSWPVQDPVTGYVSNYKGYQLVIAMMGIPNSPTGDNHIYLLYNKYGDNDFSHWRNAGSIFGTKETNVFQQWSGSAT' A
#
# COMPACT_ATOMS: atom_id res chain seq x y z
N LEU A 1 -12.05 -4.34 -0.41
CA LEU A 1 -10.85 -5.18 -0.29
C LEU A 1 -10.43 -5.11 1.15
N ASP A 2 -10.05 -6.24 1.73
CA ASP A 2 -9.38 -6.24 3.01
C ASP A 2 -7.99 -5.64 2.84
N VAL A 3 -7.49 -5.02 3.90
CA VAL A 3 -6.16 -4.40 3.97
C VAL A 3 -5.46 -4.99 5.19
N TRP A 4 -4.24 -5.49 5.03
CA TRP A 4 -3.47 -6.07 6.14
C TRP A 4 -2.08 -5.45 6.25
N ASP A 5 -1.02 -6.21 5.94
CA ASP A 5 0.36 -5.77 6.04
C ASP A 5 0.57 -4.49 5.23
N SER A 6 1.10 -3.46 5.88
CA SER A 6 1.32 -2.16 5.25
C SER A 6 2.60 -1.51 5.77
N TRP A 7 3.26 -0.75 4.91
CA TRP A 7 4.49 -0.05 5.23
C TRP A 7 4.52 1.33 4.57
N PRO A 8 5.01 2.36 5.28
CA PRO A 8 5.15 3.68 4.70
C PRO A 8 6.31 3.70 3.70
N VAL A 9 6.24 4.63 2.74
CA VAL A 9 7.45 5.10 2.07
C VAL A 9 8.22 5.95 3.07
N GLN A 10 9.47 5.58 3.34
CA GLN A 10 10.25 6.14 4.44
C GLN A 10 11.68 6.44 4.01
N ASP A 11 12.33 7.36 4.71
CA ASP A 11 13.75 7.64 4.54
C ASP A 11 14.58 6.39 4.88
N PRO A 12 15.54 5.98 4.03
CA PRO A 12 16.21 4.69 4.17
C PRO A 12 17.24 4.65 5.31
N VAL A 13 17.58 5.80 5.89
CA VAL A 13 18.58 5.92 6.96
C VAL A 13 17.89 6.11 8.32
N THR A 14 16.90 7.01 8.38
CA THR A 14 16.22 7.42 9.61
C THR A 14 14.94 6.63 9.88
N GLY A 15 14.34 6.02 8.85
CA GLY A 15 13.05 5.34 8.96
C GLY A 15 11.86 6.29 9.17
N TYR A 16 12.05 7.60 9.05
CA TYR A 16 10.94 8.56 9.11
C TYR A 16 10.07 8.49 7.85
N VAL A 17 8.76 8.66 8.03
CA VAL A 17 7.81 8.70 6.92
C VAL A 17 8.19 9.83 5.95
N SER A 18 8.29 9.51 4.67
CA SER A 18 8.68 10.45 3.63
C SER A 18 7.53 11.39 3.27
N ASN A 19 7.82 12.68 3.13
CA ASN A 19 6.89 13.65 2.54
C ASN A 19 7.09 13.70 1.02
N TYR A 20 6.28 12.95 0.29
CA TYR A 20 6.28 12.95 -1.18
C TYR A 20 5.31 14.00 -1.71
N LYS A 21 5.83 15.15 -2.16
CA LYS A 21 5.03 16.23 -2.78
C LYS A 21 3.82 16.68 -1.94
N GLY A 22 3.95 16.70 -0.61
CA GLY A 22 2.88 17.07 0.32
C GLY A 22 2.00 15.90 0.78
N TYR A 23 2.38 14.66 0.48
CA TYR A 23 1.64 13.45 0.84
C TYR A 23 2.52 12.47 1.62
N GLN A 24 1.89 11.75 2.55
CA GLN A 24 2.42 10.50 3.11
C GLN A 24 1.88 9.33 2.28
N LEU A 25 2.76 8.40 1.94
CA LEU A 25 2.47 7.27 1.08
C LEU A 25 2.62 5.97 1.86
N VAL A 26 1.71 5.03 1.65
CA VAL A 26 1.73 3.69 2.24
C VAL A 26 1.51 2.67 1.14
N ILE A 27 2.34 1.64 1.11
CA ILE A 27 2.08 0.44 0.31
C ILE A 27 1.42 -0.56 1.25
N ALA A 28 0.32 -1.16 0.81
CA ALA A 28 -0.40 -2.14 1.60
C ALA A 28 -0.76 -3.35 0.75
N MET A 29 -0.72 -4.53 1.36
CA MET A 29 -1.35 -5.71 0.79
C MET A 29 -2.87 -5.56 0.91
N MET A 30 -3.56 -5.76 -0.22
CA MET A 30 -5.01 -5.73 -0.30
C MET A 30 -5.54 -6.83 -1.21
N GLY A 31 -6.75 -7.30 -0.92
CA GLY A 31 -7.36 -8.41 -1.64
C GLY A 31 -8.84 -8.63 -1.34
N ILE A 32 -9.48 -9.48 -2.14
CA ILE A 32 -10.82 -9.99 -1.91
C ILE A 32 -10.76 -11.00 -0.75
N PRO A 33 -11.51 -10.75 0.33
CA PRO A 33 -11.54 -11.66 1.47
C PRO A 33 -12.05 -13.04 1.06
N ASN A 34 -11.46 -14.09 1.65
CA ASN A 34 -11.83 -15.48 1.41
C ASN A 34 -11.75 -15.92 -0.06
N SER A 35 -10.87 -15.29 -0.86
CA SER A 35 -10.59 -15.77 -2.22
C SER A 35 -10.08 -17.23 -2.19
N PRO A 36 -10.70 -18.17 -2.93
CA PRO A 36 -10.34 -19.60 -2.88
C PRO A 36 -8.88 -19.90 -3.26
N THR A 37 -8.28 -19.04 -4.08
CA THR A 37 -6.90 -19.19 -4.55
C THR A 37 -5.95 -18.14 -3.98
N GLY A 38 -6.40 -17.38 -2.97
CA GLY A 38 -5.74 -16.16 -2.53
C GLY A 38 -5.92 -15.00 -3.52
N ASP A 39 -5.82 -13.78 -3.00
CA ASP A 39 -5.84 -12.53 -3.76
C ASP A 39 -4.88 -11.55 -3.07
N ASN A 40 -3.59 -11.72 -3.32
CA ASN A 40 -2.52 -11.08 -2.55
C ASN A 40 -1.74 -10.12 -3.45
N HIS A 41 -2.12 -8.85 -3.39
CA HIS A 41 -1.65 -7.80 -4.28
C HIS A 41 -1.32 -6.53 -3.50
N ILE A 42 -0.37 -5.74 -4.00
CA ILE A 42 0.06 -4.51 -3.31
C ILE A 42 -0.50 -3.27 -3.99
N TYR A 43 -1.06 -2.39 -3.17
CA TYR A 43 -1.72 -1.16 -3.58
C TYR A 43 -1.01 0.04 -2.97
N LEU A 44 -1.10 1.18 -3.67
CA LEU A 44 -0.60 2.45 -3.17
C LEU A 44 -1.74 3.24 -2.52
N LEU A 45 -1.58 3.54 -1.23
CA LEU A 45 -2.45 4.40 -0.45
C LEU A 45 -1.74 5.73 -0.20
N TYR A 46 -2.50 6.82 -0.14
CA TYR A 46 -1.94 8.15 0.13
C TYR A 46 -2.89 9.03 0.93
N ASN A 47 -2.31 9.91 1.74
CA ASN A 47 -3.00 10.98 2.45
C ASN A 47 -2.11 12.24 2.49
N LYS A 48 -2.68 13.41 2.78
CA LYS A 48 -1.88 14.62 3.03
C LYS A 48 -0.91 14.36 4.19
N TYR A 49 0.32 14.86 4.05
CA TYR A 49 1.36 14.63 5.05
C TYR A 49 0.97 15.30 6.38
N GLY A 50 0.94 14.52 7.47
CA GLY A 50 0.51 14.98 8.79
C GLY A 50 -1.01 15.01 9.02
N ASP A 51 -1.81 14.60 8.04
CA ASP A 51 -3.26 14.41 8.23
C ASP A 51 -3.52 13.09 8.96
N ASN A 52 -4.26 13.16 10.06
CA ASN A 52 -4.54 12.03 10.96
C ASN A 52 -5.96 11.47 10.78
N ASP A 53 -6.76 12.02 9.87
CA ASP A 53 -8.11 11.50 9.60
C ASP A 53 -8.02 10.29 8.68
N PHE A 54 -8.48 9.14 9.18
CA PHE A 54 -8.51 7.89 8.41
C PHE A 54 -9.37 8.00 7.15
N SER A 55 -10.46 8.77 7.18
CA SER A 55 -11.38 8.93 6.05
C SER A 55 -10.78 9.72 4.87
N HIS A 56 -9.65 10.40 5.08
CA HIS A 56 -8.94 11.16 4.05
C HIS A 56 -7.98 10.32 3.22
N TRP A 57 -7.67 9.10 3.63
CA TRP A 57 -6.87 8.20 2.82
C TRP A 57 -7.56 7.89 1.49
N ARG A 58 -6.75 7.82 0.44
CA ARG A 58 -7.17 7.51 -0.92
C ARG A 58 -6.34 6.35 -1.44
N ASN A 59 -6.96 5.54 -2.29
CA ASN A 59 -6.31 4.41 -2.96
C ASN A 59 -5.96 4.82 -4.40
N ALA A 60 -4.68 4.77 -4.76
CA ALA A 60 -4.18 5.06 -6.11
C ALA A 60 -4.25 3.84 -7.04
N GLY A 61 -4.69 2.70 -6.53
CA GLY A 61 -4.81 1.43 -7.25
C GLY A 61 -3.65 0.49 -6.97
N SER A 62 -3.70 -0.65 -7.65
CA SER A 62 -2.64 -1.65 -7.67
C SER A 62 -1.37 -1.06 -8.29
N ILE A 63 -0.21 -1.40 -7.72
CA ILE A 63 1.10 -1.00 -8.25
C ILE A 63 1.43 -1.73 -9.56
N PHE A 64 0.98 -2.98 -9.73
CA PHE A 64 1.28 -3.81 -10.90
C PHE A 64 0.13 -3.92 -11.90
N GLY A 65 -1.03 -3.33 -11.59
CA GLY A 65 -2.20 -3.24 -12.45
C GLY A 65 -2.67 -4.61 -12.94
N THR A 66 -2.85 -4.74 -14.26
CA THR A 66 -3.47 -5.91 -14.89
C THR A 66 -2.61 -7.17 -14.90
N LYS A 67 -1.42 -7.16 -14.29
CA LYS A 67 -0.52 -8.34 -14.20
C LYS A 67 -0.82 -9.22 -12.98
N GLU A 68 -1.74 -8.77 -12.14
CA GLU A 68 -2.16 -9.44 -10.91
C GLU A 68 -2.96 -10.69 -11.23
N THR A 69 -2.49 -11.83 -10.73
CA THR A 69 -3.17 -13.13 -10.83
C THR A 69 -2.89 -13.94 -9.58
N ASN A 70 -3.67 -15.00 -9.35
CA ASN A 70 -3.39 -15.93 -8.27
C ASN A 70 -2.04 -16.67 -8.42
N VAL A 71 -1.42 -16.66 -9.59
CA VAL A 71 -0.07 -17.20 -9.84
C VAL A 71 1.01 -16.17 -9.52
N PHE A 72 0.78 -14.89 -9.87
CA PHE A 72 1.73 -13.79 -9.67
C PHE A 72 1.25 -12.86 -8.56
N GLN A 73 1.63 -13.21 -7.34
CA GLN A 73 1.26 -12.50 -6.11
C GLN A 73 2.38 -11.60 -5.60
N GLN A 74 2.01 -10.61 -4.79
CA GLN A 74 2.95 -9.67 -4.16
C GLN A 74 2.72 -9.63 -2.65
N TRP A 75 3.82 -9.75 -1.92
CA TRP A 75 3.83 -9.88 -0.47
C TRP A 75 4.64 -8.74 0.14
N SER A 76 4.67 -8.70 1.47
CA SER A 76 5.23 -7.60 2.25
C SER A 76 6.69 -7.28 1.93
N GLY A 77 7.07 -6.02 2.16
CA GLY A 77 8.43 -5.52 1.96
C GLY A 77 8.65 -4.18 2.66
N SER A 78 9.42 -3.30 2.02
CA SER A 78 9.66 -1.92 2.45
C SER A 78 9.75 -0.99 1.23
N ALA A 79 9.71 0.32 1.45
CA ALA A 79 9.81 1.31 0.39
C ALA A 79 10.60 2.55 0.85
N THR A 80 11.39 3.13 -0.06
CA THR A 80 12.15 4.36 0.14
C THR A 80 12.05 5.29 -1.07
#